data_AF-A0A1C5PFG3-F1
#
_entry.id   AF-A0A1C5PFG3-F1
#
_cell.length_a   1.000
_cell.length_b   1.000
_cell.length_c   1.000
_cell.angle_alpha   90.00
_cell.angle_beta   90.00
_cell.angle_gamma   90.00
#
_symmetry.space_group_name_H-M   'P 1'
#
loop_
_entity.id
_entity.type
_entity.pdbx_description
1 polymer ?
#
loop_
_entity_poly.entity_id
_entity_poly.type
_entity_poly.pdbx_seq_one_letter_code
_entity_poly.pdbx_strand_id
1 'polypeptide(L)'
;MYLVAIAVAIAIHNIPEGIATSVPIYYSTGSRKRAFIVSFFSGITEPLGAIIGYLILRPFFNDVVFGILFGIIAGIMVFISIEELLPMAREYEKSKVTIIGVILGMAIIALSLLLFL
;
A
#
# COMPACT_ATOMS: atom_id res chain seq x y z
N MET A 1 -16.43 -3.48 -15.52
CA MET A 1 -15.98 -4.72 -14.84
C MET A 1 -14.61 -4.53 -14.16
N TYR A 2 -13.59 -4.02 -14.88
CA TYR A 2 -12.24 -3.81 -14.32
C TYR A 2 -12.15 -2.84 -13.12
N LEU A 3 -12.91 -1.74 -13.12
CA LEU A 3 -12.87 -0.77 -12.01
C LEU A 3 -13.32 -1.37 -10.67
N VAL A 4 -14.33 -2.25 -10.68
CA VAL A 4 -14.82 -2.91 -9.47
C VAL A 4 -13.77 -3.89 -8.95
N ALA A 5 -13.12 -4.64 -9.85
CA ALA A 5 -12.04 -5.56 -9.48
C ALA A 5 -10.84 -4.80 -8.89
N ILE A 6 -10.44 -3.67 -9.49
CA ILE A 6 -9.35 -2.81 -8.98
C ILE A 6 -9.72 -2.22 -7.62
N ALA A 7 -10.95 -1.70 -7.46
CA ALA A 7 -11.40 -1.15 -6.18
C ALA A 7 -11.39 -2.21 -5.07
N VAL A 8 -11.82 -3.44 -5.37
CA VAL A 8 -11.75 -4.56 -4.41
C VAL A 8 -10.30 -4.94 -4.11
N ALA A 9 -9.42 -4.99 -5.12
CA ALA A 9 -8.01 -5.30 -4.94
C ALA A 9 -7.31 -4.26 -4.04
N ILE A 10 -7.57 -2.97 -4.25
CA ILE A 10 -7.07 -1.88 -3.39
C ILE A 10 -7.63 -2.04 -1.98
N ALA A 11 -8.94 -2.27 -1.82
CA ALA A 11 -9.54 -2.46 -0.50
C ALA A 11 -8.91 -3.62 0.29
N ILE A 12 -8.56 -4.72 -0.40
CA ILE A 12 -7.87 -5.86 0.23
C ILE A 12 -6.42 -5.50 0.59
N HIS A 13 -5.71 -4.75 -0.26
CA HIS A 13 -4.34 -4.27 0.01
C HIS A 13 -4.26 -3.40 1.26
N ASN A 14 -5.26 -2.54 1.47
CA ASN A 14 -5.27 -1.58 2.58
C ASN A 14 -5.44 -2.26 3.95
N ILE A 15 -5.85 -3.53 4.01
CA ILE A 15 -5.94 -4.28 5.27
C ILE A 15 -4.52 -4.56 5.82
N PRO A 16 -3.60 -5.22 5.09
CA PRO A 16 -2.19 -5.30 5.46
C PRO A 16 -1.55 -3.96 5.80
N GLU A 17 -1.80 -2.91 5.02
CA GLU A 17 -1.24 -1.57 5.25
C GLU A 17 -1.76 -0.93 6.53
N GLY A 18 -3.06 -1.07 6.80
CA GLY A 18 -3.67 -0.64 8.06
C GLY A 18 -3.07 -1.34 9.28
N ILE A 19 -2.75 -2.64 9.16
CA ILE A 19 -2.04 -3.38 10.21
C ILE A 19 -0.60 -2.87 10.35
N ALA A 20 0.11 -2.69 9.24
CA ALA A 20 1.49 -2.21 9.22
C ALA A 20 1.65 -0.80 9.82
N THR A 21 0.64 0.06 9.67
CA THR A 21 0.63 1.42 10.25
C THR A 21 0.16 1.45 11.71
N SER A 22 -0.80 0.61 12.09
CA SER A 22 -1.37 0.61 13.45
C SER A 22 -0.48 -0.09 14.49
N VAL A 23 0.21 -1.17 14.10
CA VAL A 23 1.05 -1.97 15.01
C VAL A 23 2.19 -1.14 15.63
N PRO A 24 2.99 -0.37 14.87
CA PRO A 24 4.04 0.46 15.45
C PRO A 24 3.53 1.54 16.39
N ILE A 25 2.38 2.13 16.08
CA ILE A 25 1.74 3.14 16.94
C ILE A 25 1.28 2.50 18.25
N TYR A 26 0.76 1.28 18.20
CA TYR A 26 0.41 0.54 19.41
C TYR A 26 1.65 0.22 20.25
N TYR A 27 2.74 -0.28 19.66
CA TYR A 27 3.96 -0.62 20.41
C TYR A 27 4.65 0.61 20.99
N SER A 28 4.55 1.79 20.36
CA SER A 28 5.12 3.04 20.87
C SER A 28 4.23 3.75 21.90
N THR A 29 2.90 3.62 21.82
CA THR A 29 1.96 4.39 22.68
C THR A 29 1.20 3.57 23.71
N GLY A 30 1.15 2.24 23.57
CA GLY A 30 0.33 1.33 24.37
C GLY A 30 -1.19 1.47 24.16
N SER A 31 -1.65 2.37 23.29
CA SER A 31 -3.08 2.71 23.15
C SER A 31 -3.65 2.18 21.84
N ARG A 32 -4.51 1.15 21.94
CA ARG A 32 -5.26 0.60 20.79
C ARG A 32 -6.14 1.64 20.11
N LYS A 33 -6.75 2.54 20.90
CA LYS A 33 -7.60 3.62 20.38
C LYS A 33 -6.79 4.61 19.55
N ARG A 34 -5.58 4.98 19.99
CA ARG A 34 -4.70 5.86 19.20
C ARG A 34 -4.23 5.18 17.91
N ALA A 35 -3.79 3.92 18.01
CA ALA A 35 -3.39 3.14 16.84
C ALA A 35 -4.50 3.05 15.78
N PHE A 36 -5.73 2.78 16.21
CA PHE A 36 -6.90 2.75 15.33
C PHE A 36 -7.20 4.11 14.70
N ILE A 37 -7.25 5.18 15.49
CA ILE A 37 -7.60 6.52 15.00
C ILE A 37 -6.59 6.98 13.94
N VAL A 38 -5.28 6.82 14.21
CA VAL A 38 -4.24 7.26 13.27
C VAL A 38 -4.30 6.44 11.98
N SER A 39 -4.42 5.12 12.07
CA SER A 39 -4.54 4.24 10.90
C SER A 39 -5.82 4.52 10.10
N PHE A 40 -6.94 4.81 10.76
CA PHE A 40 -8.19 5.18 10.10
C PHE A 40 -8.07 6.49 9.30
N PHE A 41 -7.47 7.53 9.89
CA PHE A 41 -7.23 8.79 9.17
C PHE A 41 -6.22 8.61 8.02
N SER A 42 -5.21 7.75 8.19
CA SER A 42 -4.29 7.35 7.12
C SER A 42 -5.01 6.64 5.97
N GLY A 43 -5.98 5.77 6.26
CA GLY A 43 -6.77 5.10 5.24
C GLY A 43 -7.69 6.06 4.46
N ILE A 44 -8.18 7.14 5.11
CA ILE A 44 -9.01 8.16 4.45
C ILE A 44 -8.18 9.03 3.48
N THR A 45 -6.87 9.17 3.68
CA THR A 45 -6.04 10.00 2.79
C THR A 45 -5.98 9.46 1.36
N GLU A 46 -6.12 8.16 1.13
CA GLU A 46 -6.17 7.58 -0.23
C GLU A 46 -7.39 8.02 -1.05
N PRO A 47 -8.65 7.80 -0.62
CA PRO A 47 -9.81 8.24 -1.38
C PRO A 47 -9.87 9.76 -1.51
N LEU A 48 -9.42 10.51 -0.50
CA LEU A 48 -9.27 11.97 -0.60
C LEU A 48 -8.27 12.35 -1.68
N GLY A 49 -7.08 11.72 -1.67
CA GLY A 49 -6.04 11.94 -2.68
C GLY A 49 -6.52 11.58 -4.09
N ALA A 50 -7.28 10.49 -4.23
CA ALA A 50 -7.89 10.09 -5.50
C ALA A 50 -8.90 11.13 -6.01
N ILE A 51 -9.76 11.65 -5.14
CA ILE A 51 -10.74 12.70 -5.50
C ILE A 51 -10.02 13.99 -5.90
N ILE A 52 -9.06 14.45 -5.10
CA ILE A 52 -8.29 15.68 -5.36
C ILE A 52 -7.51 15.53 -6.67
N GLY A 53 -6.80 14.42 -6.84
CA GLY A 53 -6.05 14.10 -8.05
C GLY A 53 -6.95 14.05 -9.28
N TYR A 54 -8.13 13.43 -9.18
CA TYR A 54 -9.11 13.42 -10.26
C TYR A 54 -9.56 14.84 -10.63
N LEU A 55 -9.93 15.68 -9.66
CA LEU A 55 -10.42 17.03 -9.94
C LEU A 55 -9.36 17.90 -10.62
N ILE A 56 -8.08 17.76 -10.23
CA ILE A 56 -6.97 18.52 -10.81
C ILE A 56 -6.60 17.99 -12.21
N LEU A 57 -6.52 16.67 -12.36
CA LEU A 57 -5.93 16.05 -13.56
C LEU A 57 -6.96 15.69 -14.64
N ARG A 58 -8.26 15.70 -14.32
CA ARG A 58 -9.33 15.36 -15.27
C ARG A 58 -9.21 16.05 -16.64
N PRO A 59 -8.89 17.35 -16.75
CA PRO A 59 -8.76 18.01 -18.06
C PRO A 59 -7.58 17.50 -18.89
N PHE A 60 -6.60 16.87 -18.25
CA PHE A 60 -5.34 16.44 -18.85
C PHE A 60 -5.27 14.94 -19.08
N PHE A 61 -6.31 14.17 -18.72
CA PHE A 61 -6.30 12.72 -18.86
C PHE A 61 -6.12 12.28 -20.33
N ASN A 62 -5.01 11.60 -20.55
CA ASN A 62 -4.66 10.88 -21.77
C ASN A 62 -3.69 9.75 -21.41
N ASP A 63 -3.40 8.86 -22.36
CA ASP A 63 -2.60 7.66 -22.11
C ASP A 63 -1.18 7.99 -21.61
N VAL A 64 -0.60 9.11 -22.06
CA VAL A 64 0.74 9.55 -21.63
C VAL A 64 0.72 9.96 -20.16
N VAL A 65 -0.30 10.72 -19.74
CA VAL A 65 -0.47 11.15 -18.36
C VAL A 65 -0.71 9.94 -17.46
N PHE A 66 -1.54 8.98 -17.87
CA PHE A 66 -1.73 7.73 -17.12
C PHE A 66 -0.42 6.93 -17.00
N GLY A 67 0.36 6.80 -18.08
CA GLY A 67 1.66 6.14 -18.07
C GLY A 67 2.65 6.80 -17.10
N ILE A 68 2.73 8.13 -17.09
CA ILE A 68 3.57 8.90 -16.17
C ILE A 68 3.10 8.71 -14.72
N LEU A 69 1.79 8.82 -14.45
CA LEU A 69 1.23 8.67 -13.11
C LEU A 69 1.48 7.26 -12.57
N PHE A 70 1.23 6.22 -13.37
CA PHE A 70 1.51 4.85 -12.95
C PHE A 70 3.00 4.60 -12.71
N GLY A 71 3.89 5.18 -13.55
CA GLY A 71 5.33 5.09 -13.34
C GLY A 71 5.78 5.75 -12.03
N ILE A 72 5.27 6.95 -11.73
CA ILE A 72 5.55 7.66 -10.47
C ILE A 72 5.04 6.86 -9.27
N ILE A 73 3.78 6.40 -9.31
CA ILE A 73 3.16 5.63 -8.22
C ILE A 73 3.94 4.33 -7.98
N ALA A 74 4.30 3.60 -9.03
CA ALA A 74 5.09 2.39 -8.91
C ALA A 74 6.46 2.66 -8.24
N GLY A 75 7.14 3.75 -8.65
CA GLY A 75 8.40 4.16 -8.03
C GLY A 75 8.26 4.50 -6.54
N ILE A 76 7.22 5.25 -6.16
CA ILE A 76 6.94 5.60 -4.77
C ILE A 76 6.67 4.35 -3.94
N MET A 77 5.84 3.42 -4.44
CA MET A 77 5.52 2.18 -3.72
C MET A 77 6.74 1.27 -3.53
N VAL A 78 7.63 1.20 -4.52
CA VAL A 78 8.92 0.49 -4.40
C VAL A 78 9.81 1.15 -3.35
N PHE A 79 9.93 2.48 -3.36
CA PHE A 79 10.73 3.21 -2.38
C PHE A 79 10.22 2.98 -0.95
N ILE A 80 8.93 3.17 -0.70
CA ILE A 80 8.29 2.93 0.62
C ILE A 80 8.52 1.48 1.06
N SER A 81 8.38 0.51 0.15
CA SER A 81 8.57 -0.90 0.49
C SER A 81 10.00 -1.22 0.94
N ILE A 82 11.01 -0.63 0.28
CA ILE A 82 12.43 -0.93 0.52
C ILE A 82 13.00 -0.11 1.68
N GLU A 83 12.68 1.18 1.76
CA GLU A 83 13.29 2.10 2.72
C GLU A 83 12.48 2.25 4.03
N GLU A 84 11.18 1.93 4.03
CA GLU A 84 10.34 2.06 5.22
C GLU A 84 9.86 0.69 5.73
N LEU A 85 9.11 -0.05 4.90
CA LEU A 85 8.43 -1.28 5.35
C LEU A 85 9.42 -2.41 5.65
N LEU A 86 10.42 -2.64 4.79
CA LEU A 86 11.40 -3.70 4.99
C LEU A 86 12.28 -3.47 6.23
N PRO A 87 12.84 -2.26 6.49
CA PRO A 87 13.57 -1.97 7.71
C PRO A 87 12.70 -2.10 8.96
N MET A 88 11.45 -1.59 8.92
CA MET A 88 10.51 -1.79 10.03
C MET A 88 10.27 -3.27 10.31
N ALA A 89 10.00 -4.08 9.28
CA ALA A 89 9.77 -5.51 9.47
C ALA A 89 10.98 -6.22 10.12
N ARG A 90 12.21 -5.81 9.78
CA ARG A 90 13.43 -6.32 10.42
C ARG A 90 13.64 -5.82 11.84
N GLU A 91 13.16 -4.64 12.18
CA GLU A 91 13.24 -4.10 13.54
C GLU A 91 12.34 -4.89 14.50
N TYR A 92 11.11 -5.22 14.06
CA TYR A 92 10.16 -6.03 14.83
C TYR A 92 10.52 -7.51 14.86
N GLU A 93 11.02 -8.09 13.75
CA GLU A 93 11.41 -9.50 13.66
C GLU A 93 12.78 -9.65 12.97
N LYS A 94 13.81 -9.94 13.78
CA LYS A 94 15.21 -9.99 13.33
C LYS A 94 15.62 -11.32 12.71
N SER A 95 14.74 -12.32 12.73
CA SER A 95 15.04 -13.65 12.19
C SER A 95 14.85 -13.74 10.67
N LYS A 96 15.01 -14.95 10.13
CA LYS A 96 14.81 -15.24 8.70
C LYS A 96 13.35 -15.10 8.26
N VAL A 97 12.39 -15.03 9.19
CA VAL A 97 10.95 -14.92 8.90
C VAL A 97 10.65 -13.71 8.02
N THR A 98 11.29 -12.56 8.27
CA THR A 98 11.10 -11.34 7.46
C THR A 98 11.49 -11.56 6.00
N ILE A 99 12.63 -12.22 5.74
CA ILE A 99 13.09 -12.50 4.36
C ILE A 99 12.16 -13.54 3.68
N ILE A 100 11.75 -14.58 4.42
CA ILE A 100 10.81 -15.59 3.91
C ILE A 100 9.47 -14.93 3.55
N GLY A 101 8.97 -14.03 4.39
CA GLY A 101 7.75 -13.26 4.14
C GLY A 101 7.82 -12.42 2.88
N VAL A 102 8.94 -11.71 2.66
CA VAL A 102 9.16 -10.95 1.42
C VAL A 102 9.17 -11.86 0.19
N ILE A 103 9.94 -12.95 0.23
CA ILE A 103 10.04 -13.89 -0.91
C ILE A 103 8.67 -14.53 -1.21
N LEU A 104 7.95 -14.98 -0.18
CA LEU A 104 6.62 -15.55 -0.35
C LEU A 104 5.62 -14.53 -0.90
N GLY A 105 5.64 -13.30 -0.40
CA GLY A 105 4.81 -12.21 -0.91
C GLY A 105 5.08 -11.94 -2.39
N MET A 106 6.36 -11.82 -2.77
CA MET A 106 6.76 -11.67 -4.18
C MET A 106 6.28 -12.85 -5.04
N ALA A 107 6.41 -14.09 -4.55
CA ALA A 107 5.98 -15.29 -5.27
C ALA A 107 4.46 -15.33 -5.46
N ILE A 108 3.67 -14.99 -4.43
CA ILE A 108 2.20 -14.92 -4.50
C ILE A 108 1.78 -13.90 -5.55
N ILE A 109 2.38 -12.70 -5.55
CA ILE A 109 2.07 -11.67 -6.53
C ILE A 109 2.47 -12.12 -7.94
N ALA A 110 3.66 -12.68 -8.13
CA ALA A 110 4.10 -13.20 -9.43
C ALA A 110 3.16 -14.28 -9.98
N LEU A 111 2.72 -15.22 -9.12
CA LEU A 111 1.74 -16.25 -9.50
C LEU A 111 0.37 -15.65 -9.81
N SER A 112 -0.06 -14.65 -9.06
CA SER A 112 -1.34 -13.97 -9.33
C SER A 112 -1.35 -13.31 -10.71
N LEU A 113 -0.24 -12.68 -11.12
CA LEU A 113 -0.13 -12.06 -12.43
C LEU A 113 -0.25 -13.08 -13.57
N LEU A 114 0.28 -14.30 -13.40
CA LEU A 114 0.12 -15.38 -14.37
C LEU A 114 -1.32 -15.89 -14.48
N LEU A 115 -2.12 -15.80 -13.42
CA LEU A 115 -3.53 -16.21 -13.41
C LEU A 115 -4.46 -15.17 -14.04
N PHE A 116 -4.02 -13.91 -14.14
CA PHE A 116 -4.79 -12.78 -14.71
C PHE A 116 -4.32 -12.35 -16.12
N LEU A 117 -3.26 -12.98 -16.64
CA LEU A 117 -2.81 -12.93 -18.03
C LEU A 117 -3.59 -13.95 -18.88
#